data_AF-A0A1V4RXV2-F1
#
_entry.id   AF-A0A1V4RXV2-F1
#
_cell.length_a   1.000
_cell.length_b   1.000
_cell.length_c   1.000
_cell.angle_alpha   90.00
_cell.angle_beta   90.00
_cell.angle_gamma   90.00
#
_symmetry.space_group_name_H-M   'P 1'
#
loop_
_entity.id
_entity.type
_entity.pdbx_description
1 polymer ?
#
loop_
_entity_poly.entity_id
_entity_poly.type
_entity_poly.pdbx_seq_one_letter_code
_entity_poly.pdbx_strand_id
1 'polypeptide(L)'
;MVELSQLNAAFFLKQFKQLVQEGGLYVVNRLDQQKSLTELGLTKEACKIEILGLSVTDYYKGPQPDKDRPGDIWVYGKEVAGER
;
A
#
# COMPACT_ATOMS: atom_id res chain seq x y z
N MET A 1 -21.73 -2.83 11.21
CA MET A 1 -21.55 -4.09 10.47
C MET A 1 -20.27 -3.92 9.66
N VAL A 2 -19.22 -4.67 9.97
CA VAL A 2 -17.94 -4.55 9.23
C VAL A 2 -18.12 -5.27 7.89
N GLU A 3 -17.88 -4.58 6.79
CA GLU A 3 -17.90 -5.13 5.44
C GLU A 3 -16.91 -6.28 5.32
N LEU A 4 -17.31 -7.41 4.71
CA LEU A 4 -16.44 -8.58 4.50
C LEU A 4 -15.12 -8.22 3.77
N SER A 5 -15.20 -7.21 2.90
CA SER A 5 -14.05 -6.65 2.17
C SER A 5 -13.01 -6.00 3.10
N GLN A 6 -13.43 -5.27 4.14
CA GLN A 6 -12.52 -4.68 5.13
C GLN A 6 -11.85 -5.74 5.99
N LEU A 7 -12.57 -6.80 6.35
CA LEU A 7 -11.99 -7.90 7.11
C LEU A 7 -10.89 -8.61 6.30
N ASN A 8 -11.16 -8.90 5.03
CA ASN A 8 -10.19 -9.51 4.13
C ASN A 8 -8.99 -8.57 3.87
N ALA A 9 -9.23 -7.27 3.74
CA ALA A 9 -8.16 -6.27 3.64
C ALA A 9 -7.26 -6.27 4.88
N ALA A 10 -7.85 -6.29 6.08
CA ALA A 10 -7.10 -6.36 7.32
C ALA A 10 -6.24 -7.63 7.41
N PHE A 11 -6.79 -8.79 7.03
CA PHE A 11 -6.04 -10.05 6.98
C PHE A 11 -4.90 -10.00 5.97
N PHE A 12 -5.15 -9.48 4.77
CA PHE A 12 -4.12 -9.30 3.75
C PHE A 12 -3.01 -8.38 4.27
N LEU A 13 -3.36 -7.21 4.79
CA LEU A 13 -2.40 -6.22 5.26
C LEU A 13 -1.52 -6.76 6.39
N LYS A 14 -2.10 -7.54 7.30
CA LYS A 14 -1.36 -8.22 8.37
C LYS A 14 -0.32 -9.18 7.79
N GLN A 15 -0.72 -10.05 6.86
CA GLN A 15 0.18 -11.02 6.22
C GLN A 15 1.26 -10.31 5.40
N PHE A 16 0.88 -9.29 4.63
CA PHE A 16 1.80 -8.48 3.85
C PHE A 16 2.89 -7.85 4.73
N LYS A 17 2.53 -7.22 5.86
CA LYS A 17 3.51 -6.62 6.77
C LYS A 17 4.48 -7.65 7.36
N GLN A 18 3.98 -8.85 7.67
CA GLN A 18 4.84 -9.95 8.13
C GLN A 18 5.85 -10.35 7.04
N LEU A 19 5.40 -10.55 5.80
CA LEU A 19 6.27 -10.89 4.67
C LEU A 19 7.32 -9.79 4.40
N VAL A 20 6.95 -8.51 4.57
CA VAL A 20 7.91 -7.40 4.41
C VAL A 20 9.00 -7.43 5.49
N GLN A 21 8.67 -7.86 6.71
CA GLN A 21 9.66 -8.01 7.78
C GLN A 21 10.62 -9.18 7.51
N GLU A 22 10.12 -10.28 6.94
CA GLU A 22 10.89 -11.50 6.66
C GLU A 22 11.72 -11.42 5.36
N GLY A 23 11.18 -10.79 4.31
CA GLY A 23 11.76 -10.82 2.95
C GLY A 23 11.97 -9.46 2.29
N GLY A 24 11.58 -8.36 2.94
CA GLY A 24 11.71 -7.01 2.39
C GLY A 24 10.53 -6.57 1.51
N LEU A 25 10.64 -5.35 0.96
CA LEU A 25 9.59 -4.71 0.17
C LEU A 25 10.13 -4.35 -1.21
N TYR A 26 9.46 -4.82 -2.26
CA TYR A 26 9.70 -4.38 -3.62
C TYR A 26 8.71 -3.27 -4.00
N VAL A 27 9.23 -2.05 -4.20
CA VAL A 27 8.44 -0.91 -4.67
C VAL A 27 8.60 -0.78 -6.17
N VAL A 28 7.51 -0.94 -6.92
CA VAL A 28 7.50 -0.73 -8.37
C VAL A 28 7.64 0.77 -8.63
N ASN A 29 8.77 1.18 -9.21
CA ASN A 29 9.01 2.56 -9.57
C ASN A 29 8.35 2.86 -10.92
N ARG A 30 7.18 3.51 -10.91
CA ARG A 30 6.53 3.98 -12.14
C ARG A 30 6.97 5.42 -12.37
N LEU A 31 7.60 5.70 -13.51
CA LEU A 31 8.29 6.96 -13.83
C LEU A 31 7.43 8.22 -13.58
N ASP A 32 6.12 8.12 -13.78
CA ASP A 32 5.18 9.24 -13.58
C ASP A 32 4.96 9.60 -12.09
N GLN A 33 5.26 8.69 -11.16
CA GLN A 33 5.10 8.89 -9.72
C GLN A 33 6.37 9.42 -9.05
N GLN A 34 7.49 9.44 -9.76
CA GLN A 34 8.78 9.76 -9.14
C GLN A 34 8.94 11.27 -8.86
N LYS A 35 8.32 12.13 -9.70
CA LYS A 35 8.27 13.57 -9.47
C LYS A 35 7.44 13.91 -8.23
N SER A 36 6.22 13.39 -8.14
CA SER A 36 5.33 13.65 -7.00
C SER A 36 5.90 13.14 -5.67
N LEU A 37 6.51 11.95 -5.66
CA LEU A 37 7.18 11.44 -4.45
C LEU A 37 8.37 12.31 -4.03
N THR A 38 9.16 12.80 -4.99
CA THR A 38 10.31 13.68 -4.69
C THR A 38 9.84 15.06 -4.21
N GLU A 39 8.78 15.60 -4.83
CA GLU A 39 8.15 16.87 -4.43
C GLU A 39 7.55 16.80 -3.01
N LEU A 40 7.05 15.62 -2.61
CA LEU A 40 6.58 15.34 -1.25
C LEU A 40 7.70 14.98 -0.25
N GLY A 41 8.97 14.97 -0.69
CA GLY A 41 10.13 14.62 0.16
C GLY A 41 10.17 13.14 0.57
N LEU A 42 9.42 12.28 -0.11
CA LEU A 42 9.34 10.85 0.20
C LEU A 42 10.51 10.08 -0.42
N THR A 43 11.50 9.80 0.42
CA THR A 43 12.56 8.83 0.11
C THR A 43 11.99 7.40 0.03
N LYS A 44 12.77 6.46 -0.50
CA LYS A 44 12.37 5.03 -0.51
C LYS A 44 12.10 4.51 0.91
N GLU A 45 12.90 4.94 1.88
CA GLU A 45 12.76 4.62 3.29
C GLU A 45 11.48 5.24 3.87
N ALA A 46 11.18 6.49 3.54
CA ALA A 46 9.94 7.15 3.94
C ALA A 46 8.72 6.41 3.37
N CYS A 47 8.71 6.06 2.07
CA CYS A 47 7.66 5.25 1.46
C CYS A 47 7.47 3.91 2.19
N LYS A 48 8.56 3.24 2.58
CA LYS A 48 8.48 1.99 3.35
C LYS A 48 7.83 2.21 4.72
N ILE A 49 8.17 3.29 5.42
CA ILE A 49 7.55 3.66 6.70
C ILE A 49 6.05 3.91 6.51
N GLU A 50 5.67 4.67 5.48
CA GLU A 50 4.28 4.97 5.18
C GLU A 50 3.47 3.70 4.87
N ILE A 51 4.00 2.82 4.01
CA ILE A 51 3.37 1.53 3.66
C ILE A 51 3.22 0.62 4.89
N LEU A 52 4.24 0.53 5.74
CA LEU A 52 4.17 -0.25 6.98
C LEU A 52 3.24 0.39 8.03
N GLY A 53 2.98 1.69 7.91
CA GLY A 53 2.05 2.45 8.74
C GLY A 53 0.58 2.33 8.33
N LEU A 54 0.26 1.77 7.16
CA LEU A 54 -1.11 1.58 6.70
C LEU A 54 -1.95 0.78 7.68
N SER A 55 -3.25 1.05 7.73
CA SER A 55 -4.23 0.35 8.54
C SER A 55 -5.47 -0.01 7.72
N VAL A 56 -6.38 -0.78 8.31
CA VAL A 56 -7.64 -1.13 7.64
C VAL A 56 -8.51 0.10 7.34
N THR A 57 -8.36 1.21 8.07
CA THR A 57 -9.13 2.43 7.79
C THR A 57 -8.65 3.13 6.53
N ASP A 58 -7.43 2.84 6.08
CA ASP A 58 -6.88 3.34 4.83
C ASP A 58 -7.33 2.50 3.62
N TYR A 59 -8.05 1.40 3.85
CA TYR A 59 -8.55 0.55 2.78
C TYR A 59 -9.55 1.31 1.90
N TYR A 60 -9.26 1.32 0.59
CA TYR A 60 -10.11 2.00 -0.40
C TYR A 60 -10.90 0.98 -1.24
N LYS A 61 -10.23 0.00 -1.84
CA LYS A 61 -10.87 -1.01 -2.70
C LYS A 61 -10.00 -2.25 -2.92
N GLY A 62 -10.63 -3.32 -3.37
CA GLY A 62 -10.00 -4.61 -3.65
C GLY A 62 -10.78 -5.79 -3.05
N PRO A 63 -10.24 -7.01 -3.11
CA PRO A 63 -9.18 -7.40 -4.04
C PRO A 63 -9.65 -7.16 -5.49
N GLN A 64 -8.78 -6.66 -6.35
CA GLN A 64 -9.05 -6.52 -7.78
C GLN A 64 -7.96 -7.24 -8.58
N PRO A 65 -8.27 -7.85 -9.74
CA PRO A 65 -7.26 -8.53 -10.54
C PRO A 65 -6.08 -7.61 -10.88
N ASP A 66 -4.86 -8.09 -10.64
CA ASP A 66 -3.65 -7.46 -11.15
C ASP A 66 -3.63 -7.59 -12.68
N LYS A 67 -3.48 -6.47 -13.38
CA LYS A 67 -3.46 -6.43 -14.85
C LYS A 67 -2.08 -6.73 -15.42
N ASP A 68 -1.03 -6.55 -14.61
CA ASP A 68 0.37 -6.65 -15.03
C ASP A 68 0.97 -8.01 -14.61
N ARG A 69 0.44 -8.65 -13.56
CA ARG A 69 0.95 -9.91 -12.99
C ARG A 69 -0.18 -10.86 -12.59
N PRO A 70 0.08 -12.17 -12.45
CA PRO A 70 -0.88 -13.07 -11.81
C PRO A 70 -1.10 -12.69 -10.34
N GLY A 71 -2.36 -12.51 -9.94
CA GLY A 71 -2.75 -12.24 -8.55
C GLY A 71 -3.78 -11.13 -8.40
N ASP A 72 -4.00 -10.72 -7.15
CA ASP A 72 -4.93 -9.66 -6.77
C ASP A 72 -4.20 -8.47 -6.12
N ILE A 73 -4.72 -7.27 -6.37
CA ILE A 73 -4.26 -6.01 -5.79
C ILE A 73 -5.25 -5.52 -4.73
N TRP A 74 -4.69 -5.08 -3.62
CA TRP A 74 -5.40 -4.35 -2.56
C TRP A 74 -4.94 -2.89 -2.58
N VAL A 75 -5.90 -1.96 -2.62
CA VAL A 75 -5.63 -0.53 -2.71
C VAL A 75 -5.94 0.13 -1.37
N TYR A 76 -4.91 0.78 -0.82
CA TYR A 76 -5.00 1.62 0.37
C TYR A 76 -4.68 3.07 -0.03
N GLY A 77 -5.44 4.02 0.50
CA GLY A 77 -5.22 5.45 0.30
C GLY A 77 -4.97 6.12 1.63
N LYS A 78 -3.80 6.75 1.77
CA LYS A 78 -3.36 7.44 2.99
C LYS A 78 -2.99 8.88 2.65
N GLU A 79 -3.37 9.79 3.52
CA GLU A 79 -2.93 11.18 3.43
C GLU A 79 -1.49 11.31 3.95
N VAL A 80 -0.63 11.95 3.16
CA VAL A 80 0.78 12.19 3.47
C VAL A 80 1.08 13.67 3.24
N ALA A 81 1.63 14.33 4.25
CA ALA A 81 1.95 15.77 4.21
C ALA A 81 0.76 16.69 3.83
N GLY A 82 -0.48 16.28 4.09
CA GLY A 82 -1.69 17.03 3.75
C GLY A 82 -2.21 16.78 2.33
N GLU A 83 -1.59 15.87 1.59
CA GLU A 83 -2.02 15.45 0.25
C GLU A 83 -2.51 13.99 0.26
N ARG A 84 -3.55 13.69 -0.52
CA ARG A 84 -4.21 12.38 -0.56
C ARG A 84 -4.17 11.75 -1.95
#